data_AF-A0A7C8YYK9-F1
#
_entry.id   AF-A0A7C8YYK9-F1
#
_cell.length_a   1.000
_cell.length_b   1.000
_cell.length_c   1.000
_cell.angle_alpha   90.00
_cell.angle_beta   90.00
_cell.angle_gamma   90.00
#
_symmetry.space_group_name_H-M   'P 1'
#
loop_
_entity.id
_entity.type
_entity.pdbx_description
1 polymer ?
#
loop_
_entity_poly.entity_id
_entity_poly.type
_entity_poly.pdbx_seq_one_letter_code
_entity_poly.pdbx_strand_id
1 'polypeptide(L)'
;LNQWPSKELLPNWRPTMEAYYRKLMSAGKALLSLIALALNLDDKFFENVGALDKPSAFLRLLHYPAFSDLHLGDITRYEEEILGASAHSDYGMITLLATDGVPGLQVCQDKDRQQRVWEDV
;
A
#
# COMPACT_ATOMS: atom_id res chain seq x y z
N LEU A 1 12.02 -3.32 -16.73
CA LEU A 1 10.75 -3.01 -17.46
C LEU A 1 9.61 -3.79 -16.81
N ASN A 2 8.40 -3.21 -16.75
CA ASN A 2 7.22 -3.89 -16.20
C ASN A 2 6.80 -5.08 -17.08
N GLN A 3 6.46 -6.19 -16.44
CA GLN A 3 5.88 -7.36 -17.10
C GLN A 3 4.35 -7.25 -17.07
N TRP A 4 3.70 -7.47 -18.21
CA TRP A 4 2.26 -7.31 -18.35
C TRP A 4 1.59 -8.63 -18.78
N PRO A 5 0.36 -8.91 -18.32
CA PRO A 5 -0.41 -10.04 -18.84
C PRO A 5 -0.68 -9.87 -20.34
N SER A 6 -0.94 -10.98 -21.02
CA SER A 6 -1.29 -10.95 -22.44
C SER A 6 -2.61 -10.19 -22.65
N LYS A 7 -2.74 -9.54 -23.82
CA LYS A 7 -3.99 -8.87 -24.20
C LYS A 7 -5.13 -9.85 -24.44
N GLU A 8 -4.84 -11.13 -24.67
CA GLU A 8 -5.85 -12.18 -24.79
C GLU A 8 -6.47 -12.49 -23.43
N LEU A 9 -5.65 -12.57 -22.38
CA LEU A 9 -6.11 -12.83 -21.02
C LEU A 9 -6.79 -11.60 -20.41
N LEU A 10 -6.15 -10.43 -20.53
CA LEU A 10 -6.67 -9.18 -19.96
C LEU A 10 -6.47 -7.99 -20.95
N PRO A 11 -7.39 -7.81 -21.92
CA PRO A 11 -7.23 -6.84 -23.01
C PRO A 11 -6.92 -5.40 -22.58
N ASN A 12 -7.53 -4.94 -21.48
CA ASN A 12 -7.45 -3.56 -21.01
C ASN A 12 -6.63 -3.38 -19.74
N TRP A 13 -5.89 -4.40 -19.30
CA TRP A 13 -5.18 -4.33 -18.02
C TRP A 13 -4.12 -3.24 -18.00
N ARG A 14 -3.18 -3.29 -18.95
CA ARG A 14 -2.10 -2.31 -19.04
C ARG A 14 -2.60 -0.86 -19.12
N PRO A 15 -3.47 -0.46 -20.07
CA PRO A 15 -3.92 0.93 -20.14
C PRO A 15 -4.67 1.37 -18.88
N THR A 16 -5.45 0.47 -18.25
CA THR A 16 -6.16 0.75 -16.99
C THR A 16 -5.19 1.00 -15.86
N MET A 17 -4.20 0.13 -15.68
CA MET A 17 -3.20 0.24 -14.60
C MET A 17 -2.28 1.44 -14.78
N GLU A 18 -1.86 1.74 -16.01
CA GLU A 18 -1.08 2.95 -16.31
C GLU A 18 -1.89 4.23 -16.04
N ALA A 19 -3.19 4.25 -16.38
CA ALA A 19 -4.07 5.38 -16.07
C ALA A 19 -4.28 5.54 -14.56
N TYR A 20 -4.50 4.43 -13.85
CA TYR A 20 -4.64 4.42 -12.40
C TYR A 20 -3.37 4.92 -11.70
N TYR A 21 -2.20 4.42 -12.10
CA TYR A 21 -0.91 4.88 -11.60
C TYR A 21 -0.73 6.39 -11.77
N ARG A 22 -1.05 6.95 -12.96
CA ARG A 22 -0.96 8.41 -13.18
C ARG A 22 -1.87 9.21 -12.25
N LYS A 23 -3.10 8.73 -12.01
CA LYS A 23 -4.04 9.38 -11.08
C LYS A 23 -3.51 9.35 -9.64
N LEU A 24 -3.03 8.19 -9.18
CA LEU A 24 -2.44 8.05 -7.85
C LEU A 24 -1.18 8.91 -7.69
N MET A 25 -0.32 8.99 -8.71
CA MET A 25 0.84 9.89 -8.69
C MET A 25 0.42 11.34 -8.51
N SER A 26 -0.61 11.79 -9.23
CA SER A 26 -1.13 13.16 -9.09
C SER A 26 -1.67 13.41 -7.67
N ALA A 27 -2.41 12.46 -7.11
CA ALA A 27 -2.95 12.56 -5.76
C ALA A 27 -1.84 12.57 -4.70
N GLY A 28 -0.84 11.69 -4.83
CA GLY A 28 0.32 11.63 -3.92
C GLY A 28 1.15 12.91 -3.96
N LYS A 29 1.37 13.49 -5.14
CA LYS A 29 2.04 14.81 -5.26
C LYS A 29 1.27 15.90 -4.53
N ALA A 30 -0.05 15.98 -4.75
CA ALA A 30 -0.89 16.97 -4.08
C ALA A 30 -0.85 16.80 -2.54
N LEU A 31 -0.90 15.55 -2.05
CA LEU A 31 -0.81 15.28 -0.61
C LEU A 31 0.57 15.67 -0.03
N LEU A 32 1.66 15.39 -0.74
CA LEU A 32 3.00 15.80 -0.32
C LEU A 32 3.15 17.33 -0.27
N SER A 33 2.54 18.07 -1.21
CA SER A 33 2.48 19.53 -1.12
C SER A 33 1.72 20.01 0.12
N LEU A 34 0.61 19.36 0.47
CA LEU A 34 -0.13 19.67 1.71
C LEU A 34 0.70 19.35 2.96
N ILE A 35 1.44 18.24 2.98
CA ILE A 35 2.36 17.89 4.07
C ILE A 35 3.47 18.93 4.19
N ALA A 36 4.04 19.40 3.08
CA ALA A 36 5.06 20.44 3.10
C ALA A 36 4.54 21.73 3.75
N LEU A 37 3.34 22.16 3.35
CA LEU A 37 2.67 23.32 3.95
C LEU A 37 2.39 23.12 5.44
N ALA A 38 1.93 21.94 5.85
CA ALA A 38 1.69 21.62 7.27
C ALA A 38 2.98 21.67 8.12
N LEU A 39 4.14 21.46 7.50
CA LEU A 39 5.46 21.58 8.11
C LEU A 39 6.03 23.01 8.01
N ASN A 40 5.25 23.99 7.54
CA ASN A 40 5.68 25.37 7.25
C ASN A 40 6.84 25.46 6.23
N LEU A 41 6.83 24.57 5.24
CA LEU A 41 7.75 24.58 4.11
C LEU A 41 7.04 25.11 2.84
N ASP A 42 7.82 25.36 1.79
CA ASP A 42 7.31 25.63 0.44
C ASP A 42 6.49 24.43 -0.09
N ASP A 43 5.38 24.69 -0.78
CA ASP A 43 4.47 23.64 -1.28
C ASP A 43 5.12 22.70 -2.30
N LYS A 44 6.23 23.14 -2.91
CA LYS A 44 7.05 22.34 -3.84
C LYS A 44 8.34 21.84 -3.21
N PHE A 45 8.52 21.96 -1.89
CA PHE A 45 9.74 21.55 -1.20
C PHE A 45 10.19 20.14 -1.60
N PHE A 46 9.32 19.14 -1.50
CA PHE A 46 9.65 17.74 -1.84
C PHE A 46 9.96 17.54 -3.33
N GLU A 47 9.34 18.31 -4.22
CA GLU A 47 9.67 18.29 -5.66
C GLU A 47 11.06 18.90 -5.90
N ASN A 48 11.34 20.04 -5.29
CA ASN A 48 12.58 20.80 -5.47
C ASN A 48 13.82 20.06 -4.94
N VAL A 49 13.67 19.23 -3.90
CA VAL A 49 14.76 18.40 -3.35
C VAL A 49 14.91 17.05 -4.07
N GLY A 50 14.16 16.82 -5.15
CA GLY A 50 14.24 15.58 -5.94
C GLY A 50 13.58 14.37 -5.29
N ALA A 51 12.78 14.53 -4.23
CA ALA A 51 12.11 13.40 -3.56
C ALA A 51 11.05 12.72 -4.45
N LEU A 52 10.68 13.35 -5.56
CA LEU A 52 9.75 12.84 -6.58
C LEU A 52 10.44 12.37 -7.86
N ASP A 53 11.78 12.36 -7.88
CA ASP A 53 12.55 11.90 -9.03
C ASP A 53 12.46 10.38 -9.20
N LYS A 54 12.77 9.91 -10.41
CA LYS A 54 12.69 8.48 -10.70
C LYS A 54 13.78 7.69 -9.96
N PRO A 55 13.45 6.52 -9.38
CA PRO A 55 12.10 5.91 -9.30
C PRO A 55 11.21 6.57 -8.24
N SER A 56 10.04 7.05 -8.64
CA SER A 56 9.20 7.95 -7.82
C SER A 56 8.12 7.24 -7.01
N ALA A 57 7.56 6.13 -7.52
CA ALA A 57 6.60 5.27 -6.80
C ALA A 57 6.44 3.92 -7.49
N PHE A 58 5.97 2.92 -6.76
CA PHE A 58 5.51 1.63 -7.30
C PHE A 58 4.05 1.38 -6.93
N LEU A 59 3.35 0.58 -7.76
CA LEU A 59 1.98 0.14 -7.51
C LEU A 59 1.99 -1.33 -7.11
N ARG A 60 1.45 -1.65 -5.94
CA ARG A 60 1.30 -3.03 -5.45
C ARG A 60 -0.18 -3.40 -5.45
N LEU A 61 -0.53 -4.47 -6.17
CA LEU A 61 -1.87 -5.05 -6.17
C LEU A 61 -1.85 -6.27 -5.26
N LEU A 62 -2.79 -6.34 -4.32
CA LEU A 62 -2.88 -7.39 -3.32
C LEU A 62 -4.21 -8.12 -3.46
N HIS A 63 -4.19 -9.43 -3.29
CA HIS A 63 -5.38 -10.26 -3.21
C HIS A 63 -5.20 -11.25 -2.06
N TYR A 64 -6.08 -11.17 -1.07
CA TYR A 64 -6.12 -12.07 0.08
C TYR A 64 -7.26 -13.09 -0.15
N PRO A 65 -6.97 -14.38 -0.34
CA PRO A 65 -8.01 -15.38 -0.58
C PRO A 65 -8.84 -15.63 0.69
N ALA A 66 -10.07 -16.10 0.52
CA ALA A 66 -10.90 -16.49 1.65
C ALA A 66 -10.31 -17.72 2.36
N PHE A 67 -10.54 -17.82 3.66
CA PHE A 67 -10.03 -18.93 4.45
C PHE A 67 -10.51 -20.31 3.96
N SER A 68 -11.74 -20.36 3.43
CA SER A 68 -12.33 -21.56 2.81
C SER A 68 -11.54 -22.08 1.61
N ASP A 69 -10.84 -21.18 0.92
CA ASP A 69 -10.14 -21.47 -0.32
C ASP A 69 -8.68 -21.89 -0.06
N LEU A 70 -8.21 -21.70 1.17
CA LEU A 70 -6.90 -22.15 1.60
C LEU A 70 -6.95 -23.64 1.93
N HIS A 71 -6.24 -24.47 1.14
CA HIS A 71 -5.99 -25.88 1.44
C HIS A 71 -4.95 -26.02 2.57
N LEU A 72 -5.31 -25.55 3.76
CA LEU A 72 -4.49 -25.62 4.97
C LEU A 72 -4.53 -27.06 5.49
N GLY A 73 -3.76 -27.95 4.87
CA GLY A 73 -3.47 -29.26 5.44
C GLY A 73 -2.87 -29.09 6.84
N ASP A 74 -3.38 -29.87 7.81
CA ASP A 74 -2.92 -30.03 9.20
C ASP A 74 -2.57 -28.77 10.02
N ILE A 75 -3.01 -27.57 9.62
CA ILE A 75 -2.94 -26.40 10.50
C ILE A 75 -4.13 -26.48 11.45
N THR A 76 -3.89 -27.04 12.63
CA THR A 76 -4.83 -27.09 13.75
C THR A 76 -5.09 -25.69 14.30
N ARG A 77 -6.00 -25.01 13.61
CA ARG A 77 -6.80 -23.79 13.83
C ARG A 77 -6.97 -23.10 15.21
N TYR A 78 -6.18 -23.29 16.26
CA TYR A 78 -6.58 -22.72 17.56
C TYR A 78 -5.58 -21.84 18.31
N GLU A 79 -4.33 -21.65 17.88
CA GLU A 79 -3.37 -20.85 18.69
C GLU A 79 -2.57 -19.77 17.95
N GLU A 80 -2.46 -19.79 16.61
CA GLU A 80 -1.77 -18.73 15.86
C GLU A 80 -2.75 -17.89 15.05
N GLU A 81 -2.73 -16.57 15.26
CA GLU A 81 -3.44 -15.60 14.41
C GLU A 81 -2.92 -15.73 12.97
N ILE A 82 -3.82 -16.08 12.04
CA ILE A 82 -3.45 -16.23 10.63
C ILE A 82 -3.43 -14.83 10.01
N LEU A 83 -2.22 -14.28 9.87
CA LEU A 83 -1.98 -12.96 9.30
C LEU A 83 -1.97 -13.03 7.78
N GLY A 84 -2.78 -12.20 7.11
CA GLY A 84 -2.69 -12.02 5.66
C GLY A 84 -1.38 -11.37 5.23
N ALA A 85 -0.87 -10.42 6.02
CA ALA A 85 0.45 -9.83 5.89
C ALA A 85 1.04 -9.58 7.29
N SER A 86 2.33 -9.86 7.46
CA SER A 86 3.01 -9.63 8.74
C SER A 86 3.15 -8.14 9.06
N ALA A 87 3.23 -7.80 10.34
CA ALA A 87 3.55 -6.44 10.80
C ALA A 87 4.83 -5.90 10.15
N HIS A 88 4.76 -4.66 9.65
CA HIS A 88 5.89 -3.93 9.08
C HIS A 88 5.62 -2.42 9.09
N SER A 89 6.67 -1.63 8.84
CA SER A 89 6.54 -0.24 8.40
C SER A 89 6.78 -0.15 6.90
N ASP A 90 5.99 0.67 6.21
CA ASP A 90 6.20 0.91 4.79
C ASP A 90 7.54 1.59 4.51
N TYR A 91 8.08 1.32 3.32
CA TYR A 91 9.21 2.06 2.77
C TYR A 91 8.71 3.26 1.97
N GLY A 92 9.49 4.34 1.96
CA GLY A 92 9.19 5.55 1.19
C GLY A 92 8.61 6.67 2.07
N MET A 93 7.98 7.66 1.43
CA MET A 93 7.46 8.84 2.12
C MET A 93 6.03 8.65 2.63
N ILE A 94 5.14 8.16 1.77
CA ILE A 94 3.72 7.94 2.06
C ILE A 94 3.20 6.73 1.28
N THR A 95 2.15 6.11 1.80
CA THR A 95 1.39 5.05 1.13
C THR A 95 -0.05 5.51 0.93
N LEU A 96 -0.54 5.39 -0.32
CA LEU A 96 -1.97 5.51 -0.62
C LEU A 96 -2.54 4.09 -0.69
N LEU A 97 -3.24 3.68 0.37
CA LEU A 97 -3.85 2.36 0.47
C LEU A 97 -5.34 2.44 0.15
N ALA A 98 -5.76 1.74 -0.90
CA ALA A 98 -7.17 1.52 -1.21
C ALA A 98 -7.56 0.10 -0.77
N THR A 99 -8.60 0.00 0.07
CA THR A 99 -9.16 -1.27 0.53
C THR A 99 -10.51 -1.54 -0.13
N ASP A 100 -10.96 -2.79 -0.08
CA ASP A 100 -12.27 -3.22 -0.58
C ASP A 100 -13.39 -3.11 0.48
N GLY A 101 -13.06 -2.60 1.67
CA GLY A 101 -13.98 -2.46 2.81
C GLY A 101 -14.08 -3.73 3.68
N VAL A 102 -13.38 -4.81 3.36
CA VAL A 102 -13.29 -5.98 4.24
C VAL A 102 -12.31 -5.65 5.40
N PRO A 103 -12.72 -5.82 6.68
CA PRO A 103 -11.85 -5.58 7.82
C PRO A 103 -10.60 -6.48 7.81
N GLY A 104 -9.48 -5.97 8.31
CA GLY A 104 -8.24 -6.75 8.44
C GLY A 104 -6.96 -5.91 8.53
N LEU A 105 -7.03 -4.61 8.19
CA LEU A 105 -5.93 -3.68 8.44
C LEU A 105 -5.91 -3.30 9.92
N GLN A 106 -4.74 -3.40 10.53
CA GLN A 106 -4.50 -2.95 11.91
C GLN A 106 -3.27 -2.05 11.96
N VAL A 107 -3.31 -1.07 12.86
CA VAL A 107 -2.21 -0.12 13.09
C VAL A 107 -1.70 -0.25 14.52
N CYS A 108 -0.38 -0.24 14.68
CA CYS A 108 0.30 -0.12 15.97
C CYS A 108 0.99 1.23 16.04
N GLN A 109 0.47 2.14 16.87
CA GLN A 109 0.99 3.52 16.97
C GLN A 109 2.40 3.57 17.56
N ASP A 110 2.69 2.70 18.55
CA ASP A 110 3.99 2.59 19.20
C ASP A 110 4.61 1.21 18.96
N LYS A 111 5.40 1.12 17.89
CA LYS A 111 6.06 -0.13 17.47
C LYS A 111 7.14 -0.60 18.44
N ASP A 112 7.67 0.30 19.28
CA ASP A 112 8.82 0.04 20.17
C ASP A 112 8.36 -0.31 21.59
N ARG A 113 7.07 -0.19 21.87
CA ARG A 113 6.45 -0.66 23.12
C ARG A 113 6.68 -2.16 23.30
N GLN A 114 7.09 -2.56 24.52
CA GLN A 114 7.30 -3.97 24.88
C GLN A 114 6.08 -4.85 24.60
N GLN A 115 4.88 -4.30 24.81
CA GLN A 115 3.61 -4.91 24.41
C GLN A 115 2.95 -4.00 23.38
N ARG A 116 3.01 -4.43 22.11
CA ARG A 116 2.34 -3.73 21.01
C ARG A 116 0.82 -3.85 21.17
N VAL A 117 0.13 -2.75 20.88
CA VAL A 117 -1.33 -2.67 20.85
C VAL A 117 -1.73 -2.40 19.41
N TRP A 118 -2.66 -3.20 18.90
CA TRP A 118 -3.14 -3.12 17.52
C TRP A 118 -4.57 -2.59 17.52
N GLU A 119 -4.83 -1.60 16.67
CA GLU A 119 -6.12 -0.95 16.49
C GLU A 119 -6.62 -1.22 15.07
N ASP A 120 -7.88 -1.66 14.93
CA ASP A 120 -8.54 -1.81 13.64
C ASP A 120 -8.76 -0.42 13.00
N VAL A 121 -8.59 -0.34 11.68
CA VAL A 121 -8.77 0.88 10.87
C VAL A 121 -10.16 0.96 10.26
#